data_AF-A0A645D833-F1
#
_entry.id   AF-A0A645D833-F1
#
_cell.length_a   1.000
_cell.length_b   1.000
_cell.length_c   1.000
_cell.angle_alpha   90.00
_cell.angle_beta   90.00
_cell.angle_gamma   90.00
#
_symmetry.space_group_name_H-M   'P 1'
#
loop_
_entity.id
_entity.type
_entity.pdbx_description
1 polymer ?
#
loop_
_entity_poly.entity_id
_entity_poly.type
_entity_poly.pdbx_seq_one_letter_code
_entity_poly.pdbx_strand_id
1 'polypeptide(L)'
;MDAVTRRAIVGKIHMAKDRARVCPDCGRIHFSDSCPACKIDGQASMDDTRYRQFLTDLTGVDSCTKMAERELQKVADAFDRAGYSTAYPFLSPTKELRKQKERMKRLILKRAPLVLGYKWKCRMQGMLTKMEKPSLDFCDFTDLRKLLGWLNRTEKYQGE
;
A
#
# COMPACT_ATOMS: atom_id res chain seq x y z
N MET A 1 6.71 22.67 7.46
CA MET A 1 7.05 21.23 7.57
C MET A 1 5.73 20.50 7.76
N ASP A 2 5.25 19.78 6.75
CA ASP A 2 4.04 18.96 6.88
C ASP A 2 4.29 17.90 7.95
N ALA A 3 3.43 17.86 8.98
CA ALA A 3 3.47 16.79 9.97
C ALA A 3 3.26 15.46 9.22
N VAL A 4 4.31 14.65 9.13
CA VAL A 4 4.23 13.34 8.47
C VAL A 4 3.27 12.49 9.29
N THR A 5 2.05 12.33 8.78
CA THR A 5 0.99 11.63 9.51
C THR A 5 1.41 10.18 9.74
N ARG A 6 1.13 9.60 10.91
CA ARG A 6 1.38 8.18 11.23
C ARG A 6 1.12 7.21 10.07
N ARG A 7 0.01 7.40 9.35
CA ARG A 7 -0.36 6.60 8.16
C ARG A 7 0.68 6.65 7.04
N ALA A 8 1.32 7.79 6.82
CA ALA A 8 2.37 7.96 5.83
C ALA A 8 3.65 7.19 6.23
N ILE A 9 4.03 7.22 7.52
CA ILE A 9 5.19 6.46 8.03
C ILE A 9 4.93 4.96 7.87
N VAL A 10 3.77 4.48 8.32
CA VAL A 10 3.37 3.07 8.15
C VAL A 10 3.36 2.68 6.68
N GLY A 11 2.82 3.53 5.80
CA GLY A 11 2.85 3.31 4.36
C GLY A 11 4.27 3.17 3.81
N LYS A 12 5.19 4.05 4.22
CA LYS A 12 6.61 3.98 3.84
C LYS A 12 7.24 2.66 4.28
N ILE A 13 7.00 2.23 5.52
CA ILE A 13 7.53 0.99 6.07
C ILE A 13 7.08 -0.22 5.24
N HIS A 14 5.79 -0.33 4.94
CA HIS A 14 5.28 -1.44 4.13
C HIS A 14 5.80 -1.40 2.70
N MET A 15 5.91 -0.22 2.09
CA MET A 15 6.51 -0.08 0.76
C MET A 15 7.98 -0.49 0.74
N ALA A 16 8.72 -0.18 1.81
CA ALA A 16 10.10 -0.62 1.99
C ALA A 16 10.16 -2.13 2.17
N LYS A 17 9.37 -2.71 3.07
CA LYS A 17 9.28 -4.17 3.26
C LYS A 17 9.06 -4.91 1.94
N ASP A 18 8.08 -4.50 1.12
CA ASP A 18 7.75 -5.18 -0.14
C ASP A 18 8.92 -5.20 -1.15
N ARG A 19 9.88 -4.29 -1.00
CA ARG A 19 11.07 -4.14 -1.87
C ARG A 19 12.35 -4.59 -1.19
N ALA A 20 12.29 -4.88 0.10
CA ALA A 20 13.44 -5.27 0.88
C ALA A 20 13.87 -6.68 0.45
N ARG A 21 15.15 -6.82 0.17
CA ARG A 21 15.81 -8.10 -0.08
C ARG A 21 16.63 -8.47 1.14
N VAL A 22 16.70 -9.77 1.43
CA VAL A 22 17.47 -10.30 2.57
C VAL A 22 18.55 -11.21 2.03
N CYS A 23 19.80 -10.86 2.32
CA CYS A 23 20.94 -11.69 1.94
C CYS A 23 20.85 -13.06 2.65
N PRO A 24 20.91 -14.19 1.91
CA PRO A 24 20.84 -15.52 2.52
C PRO A 24 22.08 -15.86 3.36
N ASP A 25 23.22 -15.24 3.06
CA ASP A 25 24.50 -15.49 3.74
C ASP A 25 24.63 -14.66 5.03
N CYS A 26 24.56 -13.33 4.94
CA CYS A 26 24.74 -12.45 6.11
C CYS A 26 23.44 -11.95 6.76
N GLY A 27 22.27 -12.31 6.23
CA GLY A 27 20.97 -11.88 6.76
C GLY A 27 20.67 -10.38 6.65
N ARG A 28 21.56 -9.59 6.01
CA ARG A 28 21.43 -8.14 5.87
C ARG A 28 20.27 -7.78 4.95
N ILE A 29 19.52 -6.76 5.36
CA ILE A 29 18.46 -6.14 4.56
C ILE A 29 19.08 -5.10 3.63
N HIS A 30 18.70 -5.11 2.35
CA HIS A 30 19.12 -4.11 1.38
C HIS A 30 18.12 -4.01 0.21
N PHE A 31 18.38 -3.07 -0.70
CA PHE A 31 17.47 -2.72 -1.81
C PHE A 31 18.12 -2.77 -3.20
N SER A 32 19.40 -3.13 -3.27
CA SER A 32 20.16 -3.37 -4.51
C SER A 32 19.97 -4.79 -5.03
N ASP A 33 20.30 -5.05 -6.30
CA ASP A 33 20.20 -6.38 -6.92
C ASP A 33 21.19 -7.39 -6.31
N SER A 34 22.39 -6.94 -5.94
CA SER A 34 23.41 -7.74 -5.24
C SER A 34 23.56 -7.29 -3.78
N CYS A 35 23.91 -8.19 -2.86
CA CYS A 35 24.19 -7.83 -1.47
C CYS A 35 25.40 -6.89 -1.40
N PRO A 36 25.31 -5.71 -0.77
CA PRO A 36 26.43 -4.77 -0.72
C PRO A 36 27.70 -5.33 -0.05
N ALA A 37 27.54 -6.27 0.89
CA ALA A 37 28.61 -6.92 1.62
C ALA A 37 29.09 -8.21 0.91
N CYS A 38 28.19 -9.17 0.68
CA CYS A 38 28.56 -10.49 0.18
C CYS A 38 28.67 -10.57 -1.35
N LYS A 39 28.14 -9.58 -2.09
CA LYS A 39 28.10 -9.54 -3.57
C LYS A 39 27.40 -10.74 -4.24
N ILE A 40 26.58 -11.47 -3.47
CA ILE A 40 25.79 -12.61 -3.96
C ILE A 40 24.50 -12.10 -4.61
N ASP A 41 24.16 -12.67 -5.76
CA ASP A 41 22.90 -12.46 -6.48
C ASP A 41 21.85 -13.52 -6.07
N GLY A 42 20.57 -13.29 -6.39
CA GLY A 42 19.50 -14.26 -6.10
C GLY A 42 18.93 -14.19 -4.67
N GLN A 43 18.89 -13.00 -4.07
CA GLN A 43 18.32 -12.86 -2.72
C GLN A 43 16.79 -12.95 -2.71
N ALA A 44 16.27 -13.52 -1.62
CA ALA A 44 14.85 -13.58 -1.37
C ALA A 44 14.30 -12.20 -0.94
N SER A 45 13.06 -11.92 -1.37
CA SER A 45 12.25 -10.86 -0.78
C SER A 45 12.05 -11.12 0.71
N MET A 46 11.98 -10.04 1.49
CA MET A 46 11.65 -10.13 2.91
C MET A 46 10.25 -10.69 3.10
N ASP A 47 10.16 -11.89 3.70
CA ASP A 47 8.89 -12.50 4.09
C ASP A 47 8.33 -11.90 5.39
N ASP A 48 7.11 -12.33 5.75
CA ASP A 48 6.41 -11.87 6.95
C ASP A 48 7.12 -12.25 8.25
N THR A 49 7.74 -13.44 8.30
CA THR A 49 8.43 -13.93 9.51
C THR A 49 9.67 -13.09 9.77
N ARG A 50 10.49 -12.88 8.76
CA ARG A 50 11.70 -12.05 8.83
C ARG A 50 11.37 -10.59 9.08
N TYR A 51 10.27 -10.09 8.52
CA TYR A 51 9.78 -8.75 8.81
C TYR A 51 9.40 -8.58 10.28
N ARG A 52 8.62 -9.51 10.85
CA ARG A 52 8.26 -9.47 12.28
C ARG A 52 9.50 -9.54 13.16
N GLN A 53 10.45 -10.43 12.84
CA GLN A 53 11.71 -10.50 13.56
C GLN A 53 12.47 -9.17 13.52
N PHE A 54 12.60 -8.57 12.33
CA PHE A 54 13.24 -7.26 12.17
C PHE A 54 12.56 -6.15 13.00
N LEU A 55 11.22 -6.14 13.03
CA LEU A 55 10.48 -5.20 13.87
C LEU A 55 10.76 -5.43 15.37
N THR A 56 10.69 -6.68 15.82
CA THR A 56 10.96 -7.05 17.21
C THR A 56 12.40 -6.74 17.62
N ASP A 57 13.38 -7.00 16.77
CA ASP A 57 14.80 -6.71 17.04
C ASP A 57 15.05 -5.21 17.20
N LEU A 58 14.31 -4.37 16.46
CA LEU A 58 14.53 -2.93 16.44
C LEU A 58 13.72 -2.17 17.51
N THR A 59 12.51 -2.63 17.82
CA THR A 59 11.58 -1.90 18.70
C THR A 59 11.03 -2.74 19.85
N GLY A 60 11.23 -4.05 19.86
CA GLY A 60 10.60 -4.98 20.78
C GLY A 60 9.15 -5.34 20.43
N VAL A 61 8.62 -4.80 19.32
CA VAL A 61 7.21 -4.96 18.92
C VAL A 61 7.11 -5.59 17.53
N ASP A 62 6.22 -6.56 17.35
CA ASP A 62 6.08 -7.35 16.13
C ASP A 62 5.18 -6.73 15.04
N SER A 63 4.53 -5.60 15.34
CA SER A 63 3.52 -4.99 14.47
C SER A 63 3.52 -3.47 14.53
N CYS A 64 3.50 -2.82 13.36
CA CYS A 64 3.34 -1.38 13.23
C CYS A 64 2.05 -0.83 13.87
N THR A 65 1.00 -1.64 14.00
CA THR A 65 -0.25 -1.19 14.64
C THR A 65 -0.08 -0.91 16.13
N LYS A 66 0.79 -1.68 16.79
CA LYS A 66 1.08 -1.60 18.23
C LYS A 66 2.18 -0.57 18.56
N MET A 67 2.92 -0.10 17.55
CA MET A 67 4.04 0.83 17.73
C MET A 67 3.60 2.27 17.94
N ALA A 68 4.30 3.03 18.78
CA ALA A 68 4.24 4.48 18.86
C ALA A 68 4.88 5.15 17.63
N GLU A 69 4.62 6.44 17.41
CA GLU A 69 5.14 7.16 16.25
C GLU A 69 6.67 7.20 16.21
N ARG A 70 7.33 7.35 17.37
CA ARG A 70 8.79 7.31 17.48
C ARG A 70 9.37 5.96 17.05
N GLU A 71 8.68 4.87 17.36
CA GLU A 71 9.11 3.51 16.98
C GLU A 71 8.93 3.29 15.49
N LEU A 72 7.82 3.75 14.91
CA LEU A 72 7.62 3.74 13.47
C LEU A 72 8.70 4.54 12.73
N GLN A 73 9.06 5.71 13.26
CA GLN A 73 10.13 6.51 12.67
C GLN A 73 11.48 5.76 12.71
N LYS A 74 11.82 5.12 13.84
CA LYS A 74 13.02 4.27 13.93
C LYS A 74 13.05 3.17 12.87
N VAL A 75 11.92 2.50 12.63
CA VAL A 75 11.79 1.47 11.59
C VAL A 75 12.00 2.07 10.19
N ALA A 76 11.36 3.20 9.91
CA ALA A 76 11.53 3.89 8.63
C ALA A 76 12.99 4.32 8.40
N ASP A 77 13.66 4.85 9.43
CA ASP A 77 15.06 5.25 9.37
C ASP A 77 16.00 4.05 9.21
N ALA A 78 15.65 2.89 9.77
CA ALA A 78 16.42 1.66 9.57
C ALA A 78 16.35 1.17 8.11
N PHE A 79 15.17 1.20 7.49
CA PHE A 79 15.05 0.89 6.05
C PHE A 79 15.77 1.92 5.17
N ASP A 80 15.72 3.19 5.52
CA ASP A 80 16.47 4.23 4.80
C ASP A 80 17.98 4.01 4.89
N ARG A 81 18.51 3.69 6.07
CA ARG A 81 19.92 3.32 6.26
C ARG A 81 20.32 2.05 5.49
N ALA A 82 19.39 1.12 5.30
CA ALA A 82 19.58 -0.05 4.45
C ALA A 82 19.57 0.27 2.93
N GLY A 83 19.28 1.53 2.55
CA GLY A 83 19.36 2.03 1.19
C GLY A 83 18.02 2.30 0.51
N TYR A 84 16.88 2.26 1.24
CA TYR A 84 15.55 2.42 0.63
C TYR A 84 15.41 3.77 -0.10
N SER A 85 15.70 4.88 0.59
CA SER A 85 15.58 6.22 -0.01
C SER A 85 16.53 6.46 -1.19
N THR A 86 17.67 5.77 -1.24
CA THR A 86 18.61 5.83 -2.36
C THR A 86 18.11 5.05 -3.57
N ALA A 87 17.58 3.84 -3.34
CA ALA A 87 17.02 3.00 -4.40
C ALA A 87 15.67 3.54 -4.93
N TYR A 88 14.92 4.24 -4.08
CA TYR A 88 13.54 4.66 -4.36
C TYR A 88 13.26 6.14 -4.01
N PRO A 89 14.04 7.10 -4.52
CA PRO A 89 14.00 8.51 -4.09
C PRO A 89 12.67 9.22 -4.40
N PHE A 90 11.92 8.73 -5.39
CA PHE A 90 10.66 9.36 -5.83
C PHE A 90 9.39 8.73 -5.21
N LEU A 91 9.53 7.69 -4.38
CA LEU A 91 8.40 7.01 -3.74
C LEU A 91 8.01 7.73 -2.45
N SER A 92 7.05 8.67 -2.54
CA SER A 92 6.41 9.23 -1.35
C SER A 92 5.13 8.47 -1.00
N PRO A 93 4.84 8.22 0.29
CA PRO A 93 3.59 7.58 0.72
C PRO A 93 2.34 8.30 0.21
N THR A 94 2.38 9.63 0.17
CA THR A 94 1.29 10.47 -0.35
C THR A 94 1.07 10.27 -1.85
N LYS A 95 2.15 10.22 -2.66
CA LYS A 95 2.05 9.95 -4.10
C LYS A 95 1.55 8.53 -4.36
N GLU A 96 1.99 7.56 -3.57
CA GLU A 96 1.55 6.17 -3.74
C GLU A 96 0.10 5.98 -3.32
N LEU A 97 -0.34 6.56 -2.19
CA LEU A 97 -1.75 6.59 -1.82
C LEU A 97 -2.60 7.23 -2.90
N ARG A 98 -2.15 8.34 -3.50
CA ARG A 98 -2.85 8.93 -4.65
C ARG A 98 -2.91 7.97 -5.84
N LYS A 99 -1.79 7.31 -6.19
CA LYS A 99 -1.77 6.30 -7.28
C LYS A 99 -2.70 5.13 -7.00
N GLN A 100 -2.73 4.61 -5.78
CA GLN A 100 -3.63 3.53 -5.38
C GLN A 100 -5.10 3.95 -5.47
N LYS A 101 -5.44 5.15 -4.99
CA LYS A 101 -6.78 5.73 -5.14
C LYS A 101 -7.18 5.81 -6.61
N GLU A 102 -6.30 6.31 -7.47
CA GLU A 102 -6.54 6.39 -8.92
C GLU A 102 -6.66 5.03 -9.59
N ARG A 103 -5.90 4.01 -9.14
CA ARG A 103 -6.05 2.64 -9.61
C ARG A 103 -7.43 2.07 -9.23
N MET A 104 -7.89 2.30 -8.00
CA MET A 104 -9.23 1.88 -7.58
C MET A 104 -10.33 2.57 -8.38
N LYS A 105 -10.24 3.88 -8.61
CA LYS A 105 -11.19 4.61 -9.47
C LYS A 105 -11.22 4.02 -10.88
N ARG A 106 -10.05 3.79 -11.49
CA ARG A 106 -9.94 3.17 -12.82
C ARG A 106 -10.55 1.78 -12.86
N LEU A 107 -10.33 0.97 -11.83
CA LEU A 107 -10.94 -0.35 -11.73
C LEU A 107 -12.47 -0.26 -11.67
N ILE A 108 -13.02 0.64 -10.84
CA ILE A 108 -14.46 0.89 -10.75
C ILE A 108 -15.01 1.32 -12.11
N LEU A 109 -14.40 2.30 -12.77
CA LEU A 109 -14.83 2.81 -14.06
C LEU A 109 -14.75 1.76 -15.18
N LYS A 110 -13.77 0.85 -15.11
CA LYS A 110 -13.65 -0.27 -16.05
C LYS A 110 -14.73 -1.33 -15.83
N ARG A 111 -15.07 -1.63 -14.57
CA ARG A 111 -16.04 -2.69 -14.22
C ARG A 111 -17.49 -2.24 -14.27
N ALA A 112 -17.77 -0.99 -13.92
CA ALA A 112 -19.12 -0.44 -13.91
C ALA A 112 -19.91 -0.66 -15.22
N PRO A 113 -19.38 -0.43 -16.44
CA PRO A 113 -20.12 -0.70 -17.67
C PRO A 113 -20.44 -2.19 -17.88
N LEU A 114 -19.51 -3.08 -17.50
CA LEU A 114 -19.68 -4.53 -17.64
C LEU A 114 -20.74 -5.06 -16.69
N VAL A 115 -20.75 -4.56 -15.46
CA VAL A 115 -21.63 -5.04 -14.38
C VAL A 115 -22.99 -4.35 -14.38
N LEU A 116 -23.08 -3.08 -14.77
CA LEU A 116 -24.32 -2.30 -14.64
C LEU A 116 -25.06 -2.12 -15.97
N GLY A 117 -24.43 -2.47 -17.09
CA GLY A 117 -25.00 -2.44 -18.44
C GLY A 117 -25.21 -1.03 -19.02
N TYR A 118 -26.14 -0.93 -19.97
CA TYR A 118 -26.38 0.26 -20.80
C TYR A 118 -26.52 1.59 -20.01
N LYS A 119 -27.15 1.57 -18.82
CA LYS A 119 -27.36 2.75 -17.97
C LYS A 119 -26.36 2.87 -16.81
N TRP A 120 -25.16 2.30 -16.95
CA TRP A 120 -24.17 2.25 -15.87
C TRP A 120 -23.83 3.62 -15.29
N LYS A 121 -23.71 4.67 -16.12
CA LYS A 121 -23.41 6.03 -15.66
C LYS A 121 -24.48 6.56 -14.69
N CYS A 122 -25.76 6.41 -15.04
CA CYS A 122 -26.88 6.83 -14.19
C CYS A 122 -26.93 6.01 -12.89
N ARG A 123 -26.71 4.69 -12.97
CA ARG A 123 -26.69 3.81 -11.78
C ARG A 123 -25.52 4.15 -10.85
N MET A 124 -24.34 4.40 -11.41
CA MET A 124 -23.17 4.88 -10.68
C MET A 124 -23.45 6.23 -10.01
N GLN A 125 -24.03 7.20 -10.74
CA GLN A 125 -24.38 8.49 -10.17
C GLN A 125 -25.37 8.35 -9.02
N GLY A 126 -26.41 7.52 -9.18
CA GLY A 126 -27.37 7.25 -8.11
C GLY A 126 -26.73 6.68 -6.86
N MET A 127 -25.73 5.79 -7.00
CA MET A 127 -24.97 5.27 -5.87
C MET A 127 -24.08 6.34 -5.21
N LEU A 128 -23.43 7.19 -6.01
CA LEU A 128 -22.62 8.31 -5.50
C LEU A 128 -23.48 9.31 -4.73
N THR A 129 -24.66 9.66 -5.26
CA THR A 129 -25.64 10.51 -4.58
C THR A 129 -26.10 9.90 -3.26
N LYS A 130 -26.36 8.58 -3.20
CA LYS A 130 -26.68 7.88 -1.93
C LYS A 130 -25.53 7.92 -0.91
N MET A 131 -24.30 8.04 -1.39
CA MET A 131 -23.11 8.19 -0.54
C MET A 131 -22.78 9.67 -0.27
N GLU A 132 -23.65 10.60 -0.68
CA GLU A 132 -23.46 12.05 -0.55
C GLU A 132 -22.19 12.55 -1.24
N LYS A 133 -21.80 11.91 -2.36
CA LYS A 133 -20.64 12.29 -3.16
C LYS A 133 -21.08 12.86 -4.51
N PRO A 134 -20.56 14.03 -4.92
CA PRO A 134 -20.89 14.61 -6.22
C PRO A 134 -20.24 13.83 -7.36
N SER A 135 -19.04 13.27 -7.15
CA SER A 135 -18.35 12.43 -8.13
C SER A 135 -17.37 11.46 -7.45
N LEU A 136 -16.79 10.55 -8.25
CA LEU A 136 -15.74 9.62 -7.81
C LEU A 136 -14.50 10.32 -7.24
N ASP A 137 -14.23 11.57 -7.61
CA ASP A 137 -13.04 12.29 -7.14
C ASP A 137 -13.12 12.66 -5.66
N PHE A 138 -14.35 12.86 -5.17
CA PHE A 138 -14.67 13.19 -3.77
C PHE A 138 -14.80 11.95 -2.87
N CYS A 139 -14.73 10.75 -3.44
CA CYS A 139 -14.72 9.51 -2.66
C CYS A 139 -13.38 9.34 -1.95
N ASP A 140 -13.38 8.94 -0.69
CA ASP A 140 -12.17 8.46 -0.01
C ASP A 140 -11.93 6.95 -0.25
N PHE A 141 -10.92 6.35 0.39
CA PHE A 141 -10.67 4.92 0.23
C PHE A 141 -11.80 4.02 0.75
N THR A 142 -12.49 4.43 1.81
CA THR A 142 -13.62 3.70 2.38
C THR A 142 -14.79 3.71 1.39
N ASP A 143 -15.07 4.87 0.82
CA ASP A 143 -16.09 5.07 -0.21
C ASP A 143 -15.81 4.20 -1.44
N LEU A 144 -14.57 4.25 -1.97
CA LEU A 144 -14.18 3.46 -3.13
C LEU A 144 -14.28 1.95 -2.86
N ARG A 145 -13.96 1.49 -1.63
CA ARG A 145 -14.17 0.07 -1.25
C ARG A 145 -15.66 -0.30 -1.20
N LYS A 146 -16.51 0.58 -0.65
CA LYS A 146 -17.97 0.37 -0.64
C LYS A 146 -18.53 0.26 -2.06
N LEU A 147 -18.09 1.13 -2.97
CA LEU A 147 -18.47 1.08 -4.39
C LEU A 147 -18.04 -0.22 -5.07
N LEU A 148 -16.78 -0.65 -4.88
CA LEU A 148 -16.31 -1.94 -5.40
C LEU A 148 -17.11 -3.11 -4.83
N GLY A 149 -17.39 -3.12 -3.53
CA GLY A 149 -18.21 -4.15 -2.89
C GLY A 149 -19.64 -4.18 -3.44
N TRP A 150 -20.23 -3.03 -3.72
CA TRP A 150 -21.54 -2.94 -4.35
C TRP A 150 -21.53 -3.46 -5.80
N LEU A 151 -20.50 -3.13 -6.59
CA LEU A 151 -20.32 -3.68 -7.94
C LEU A 151 -20.19 -5.21 -7.89
N ASN A 152 -19.34 -5.76 -7.03
CA ASN A 152 -19.17 -7.20 -6.87
C ASN A 152 -20.50 -7.91 -6.53
N ARG A 153 -21.29 -7.33 -5.62
CA ARG A 153 -22.61 -7.88 -5.29
C ARG A 153 -23.56 -7.83 -6.46
N THR A 154 -23.58 -6.71 -7.20
CA THR A 154 -24.47 -6.55 -8.35
C THR A 154 -24.13 -7.55 -9.45
N GLU A 155 -22.84 -7.78 -9.71
CA GLU A 155 -22.36 -8.78 -10.68
C GLU A 155 -22.84 -10.19 -10.29
N LYS A 156 -22.74 -10.55 -9.00
CA LYS A 156 -23.22 -11.84 -8.51
C LYS A 156 -24.71 -12.07 -8.78
N TYR A 157 -25.55 -11.06 -8.57
CA TYR A 157 -27.01 -11.18 -8.74
C TYR A 157 -27.49 -10.98 -10.18
N GLN A 158 -26.62 -10.58 -11.11
CA GLN A 158 -26.96 -10.46 -12.54
C GLN A 158 -26.37 -11.60 -13.40
N GLY A 159 -25.59 -12.50 -12.79
CA GLY A 159 -25.09 -13.73 -13.41
C GLY A 159 -25.95 -14.96 -13.16
N GLU A 160 -27.11 -14.79 -12.51
CA GLU A 160 -28.23 -15.74 -12.43
C GLU A 160 -29.34 -15.26 -13.39
#